data_AF-A0A9P5PWU2-F1
#
_entry.id   AF-A0A9P5PWU2-F1
#
_cell.length_a   1.000
_cell.length_b   1.000
_cell.length_c   1.000
_cell.angle_alpha   90.00
_cell.angle_beta   90.00
_cell.angle_gamma   90.00
#
_symmetry.space_group_name_H-M   'P 1'
#
loop_
_entity.id
_entity.type
_entity.pdbx_description
1 polymer ?
#
loop_
_entity_poly.entity_id
_entity_poly.type
_entity_poly.pdbx_seq_one_letter_code
_entity_poly.pdbx_strand_id
1 'polypeptide(L)'
;MSAVNGCIPSLLLIIAQRDCTKSILSTFSDDEDGSLADLNHLVIVPGHAIWQGANAEHRLDDSLWILEPYQRGGGHLEAFYQHIAHAAKLSLQDKHSLLVFSGGQTRQGSTTTEAESYMRLALQSGVLPNTSQPIRTTTENYALDSYQNLLFSIARFHEYTGIYPSKITVVGYEMKRRRFTDLHRAAIRWPKNRFEYLGIDSIYDEDSVVALEKEGHVRRSFEKDLYGCHSDLLQKRRARNRYRRFHPYHTSSPVLRRLLEWCEPALYNGILPWSPGGLGMLPEWRLIE
;
A
#
# COMPACT_ATOMS: atom_id res chain seq x y z
N MET A 1 47.75 -32.60 22.79
CA MET A 1 46.72 -31.90 21.99
C MET A 1 45.39 -32.48 22.43
N SER A 2 44.70 -31.81 23.35
CA SER A 2 43.51 -30.95 23.09
C SER A 2 42.30 -31.80 22.69
N ALA A 3 41.11 -31.74 23.31
CA ALA A 3 40.60 -31.01 24.46
C ALA A 3 39.50 -31.89 25.09
N VAL A 4 39.30 -31.73 26.40
CA VAL A 4 38.36 -32.48 27.23
C VAL A 4 37.00 -31.80 27.18
N ASN A 5 35.95 -32.61 27.06
CA ASN A 5 34.54 -32.25 27.26
C ASN A 5 34.28 -31.71 28.68
N GLY A 6 33.38 -30.73 28.79
CA GLY A 6 32.53 -30.58 29.98
C GLY A 6 32.36 -29.15 30.47
N CYS A 7 31.12 -28.66 30.45
CA CYS A 7 30.65 -27.61 31.36
C CYS A 7 29.47 -28.17 32.18
N ILE A 8 29.74 -28.52 33.44
CA ILE A 8 28.74 -28.54 34.52
C ILE A 8 28.80 -27.14 35.18
N PRO A 9 27.67 -26.53 35.56
CA PRO A 9 27.64 -25.14 35.97
C PRO A 9 28.06 -24.99 37.44
N SER A 10 29.03 -24.11 37.70
CA SER A 10 29.35 -23.65 39.06
C SER A 10 29.09 -22.16 39.19
N LEU A 11 28.43 -21.83 40.29
CA LEU A 11 27.97 -20.53 40.73
C LEU A 11 29.17 -19.60 41.06
N LEU A 12 29.34 -18.49 40.33
CA LEU A 12 29.61 -17.13 40.84
C LEU A 12 29.99 -16.17 39.69
N LEU A 13 29.24 -15.06 39.59
CA LEU A 13 29.52 -13.75 38.98
C LEU A 13 30.69 -13.61 37.98
N ILE A 14 30.37 -13.26 36.72
CA ILE A 14 30.68 -11.96 36.07
C ILE A 14 30.14 -12.01 34.64
N ILE A 15 29.15 -11.16 34.38
CA ILE A 15 28.74 -10.54 33.11
C ILE A 15 29.30 -11.22 31.85
N ALA A 16 28.52 -12.14 31.29
CA ALA A 16 28.54 -12.42 29.87
C ALA A 16 27.09 -12.40 29.38
N GLN A 17 26.48 -11.19 29.43
CA GLN A 17 25.56 -10.83 28.35
C GLN A 17 26.39 -10.99 27.08
N ARG A 18 26.23 -12.14 26.42
CA ARG A 18 26.62 -12.27 25.03
C ARG A 18 25.79 -11.22 24.32
N ASP A 19 26.41 -10.07 24.04
CA ASP A 19 25.90 -9.10 23.10
C ASP A 19 25.77 -9.86 21.78
N CYS A 20 24.59 -10.42 21.56
CA CYS A 20 24.17 -10.86 20.26
C CYS A 20 24.16 -9.57 19.44
N THR A 21 25.14 -9.39 18.57
CA THR A 21 25.30 -8.19 17.77
C THR A 21 23.96 -7.81 17.18
N LYS A 22 23.40 -6.70 17.67
CA LYS A 22 22.17 -6.10 17.17
C LYS A 22 22.41 -5.77 15.71
N SER A 23 21.92 -6.64 14.82
CA SER A 23 21.95 -6.40 13.38
C SER A 23 21.10 -5.18 13.05
N ILE A 24 21.29 -4.56 11.88
CA ILE A 24 20.33 -3.56 11.39
C ILE A 24 18.89 -4.10 11.38
N LEU A 25 18.72 -5.43 11.28
CA LEU A 25 17.41 -6.09 11.37
C LEU A 25 16.78 -6.04 12.76
N SER A 26 17.55 -5.86 13.83
CA SER A 26 16.98 -5.71 15.17
C SER A 26 16.41 -4.31 15.45
N THR A 27 16.37 -3.42 14.44
CA THR A 27 15.63 -2.14 14.52
C THR A 27 14.14 -2.33 14.29
N PHE A 28 13.74 -3.47 13.70
CA PHE A 28 12.36 -3.94 13.72
C PHE A 28 12.14 -4.58 15.10
N SER A 29 11.87 -3.76 16.11
CA SER A 29 11.43 -4.26 17.41
C SER A 29 10.06 -4.91 17.24
N ASP A 30 9.84 -6.02 17.94
CA ASP A 30 8.48 -6.54 18.13
C ASP A 30 7.61 -5.43 18.73
N ASP A 31 6.36 -5.34 18.32
CA ASP A 31 5.41 -4.37 18.86
C ASP A 31 5.13 -4.72 20.33
N GLU A 32 5.94 -4.16 21.24
CA GLU A 32 5.96 -4.54 22.66
C GLU A 32 4.60 -4.30 23.36
N ASP A 33 3.75 -3.41 22.83
CA ASP A 33 2.42 -3.08 23.37
C ASP A 33 1.28 -3.82 22.64
N GLY A 34 1.59 -4.60 21.59
CA GLY A 34 0.60 -5.39 20.82
C GLY A 34 -0.45 -4.56 20.06
N SER A 35 -0.31 -3.24 20.02
CA SER A 35 -1.25 -2.29 19.40
C SER A 35 -1.48 -2.51 17.89
N LEU A 36 -0.52 -3.12 17.20
CA LEU A 36 -0.54 -3.46 15.79
C LEU A 36 -1.13 -4.85 15.53
N ALA A 37 -1.12 -5.75 16.53
CA ALA A 37 -1.63 -7.11 16.40
C ALA A 37 -3.15 -7.15 16.17
N ASP A 38 -3.86 -6.12 16.62
CA ASP A 38 -5.30 -5.98 16.43
C ASP A 38 -5.69 -5.48 15.02
N LEU A 39 -4.72 -5.06 14.20
CA LEU A 39 -4.97 -4.55 12.87
C LEU A 39 -5.21 -5.69 11.88
N ASN A 40 -6.41 -5.74 11.31
CA ASN A 40 -6.77 -6.79 10.34
C ASN A 40 -7.57 -6.26 9.13
N HIS A 41 -7.76 -4.95 9.03
CA HIS A 41 -8.47 -4.32 7.93
C HIS A 41 -7.57 -3.31 7.21
N LEU A 42 -7.28 -3.54 5.94
CA LEU A 42 -6.50 -2.63 5.12
C LEU A 42 -7.42 -1.64 4.40
N VAL A 43 -7.24 -0.35 4.64
CA VAL A 43 -7.93 0.74 3.93
C VAL A 43 -6.94 1.40 3.00
N ILE A 44 -7.24 1.47 1.70
CA ILE A 44 -6.30 1.96 0.67
C ILE A 44 -6.87 3.23 0.03
N VAL A 45 -6.05 4.27 -0.08
CA VAL A 45 -6.30 5.41 -0.96
C VAL A 45 -5.26 5.43 -2.08
N PRO A 46 -5.62 5.03 -3.31
CA PRO A 46 -4.70 5.06 -4.45
C PRO A 46 -4.40 6.49 -4.91
N GLY A 47 -3.13 6.80 -5.10
CA GLY A 47 -2.63 8.10 -5.54
C GLY A 47 -2.95 8.38 -7.00
N HIS A 48 -3.21 9.65 -7.30
CA HIS A 48 -3.55 10.12 -8.65
C HIS A 48 -2.77 11.37 -9.09
N ALA A 49 -2.24 12.13 -8.13
CA ALA A 49 -1.51 13.37 -8.32
C ALA A 49 -0.66 13.64 -7.07
N ILE A 50 0.24 14.62 -7.13
CA ILE A 50 1.11 14.97 -6.00
C ILE A 50 0.77 16.38 -5.53
N TRP A 51 0.39 16.51 -4.25
CA TRP A 51 0.18 17.81 -3.64
C TRP A 51 1.51 18.41 -3.15
N GLN A 52 1.76 19.68 -3.50
CA GLN A 52 2.96 20.46 -3.16
C GLN A 52 2.67 21.64 -2.24
N GLY A 53 1.40 21.91 -1.91
CA GLY A 53 1.02 22.99 -1.02
C GLY A 53 1.55 22.83 0.40
N ALA A 54 1.64 23.93 1.15
CA ALA A 54 2.07 23.95 2.55
C ALA A 54 0.94 24.27 3.54
N ASN A 55 -0.22 24.71 3.03
CA ASN A 55 -1.43 25.00 3.79
C ASN A 55 -2.62 24.29 3.11
N ALA A 56 -3.34 23.46 3.87
CA ALA A 56 -4.49 22.69 3.38
C ALA A 56 -5.70 23.55 2.98
N GLU A 57 -5.75 24.82 3.36
CA GLU A 57 -6.75 25.78 2.86
C GLU A 57 -6.63 25.98 1.35
N HIS A 58 -5.41 25.88 0.81
CA HIS A 58 -5.14 26.02 -0.63
C HIS A 58 -5.15 24.67 -1.36
N ARG A 59 -5.73 23.62 -0.77
CA ARG A 59 -5.78 22.27 -1.39
C ARG A 59 -6.53 22.22 -2.72
N LEU A 60 -7.34 23.22 -3.04
CA LEU A 60 -8.07 23.34 -4.31
C LEU A 60 -7.36 24.26 -5.32
N ASP A 61 -6.15 24.71 -5.04
CA ASP A 61 -5.32 25.47 -5.98
C ASP A 61 -4.49 24.53 -6.85
N ASP A 62 -4.88 24.41 -8.12
CA ASP A 62 -4.17 23.63 -9.16
C ASP A 62 -2.67 23.88 -9.22
N SER A 63 -2.20 25.09 -8.93
CA SER A 63 -0.78 25.45 -8.98
C SER A 63 0.05 24.74 -7.89
N LEU A 64 -0.62 24.28 -6.84
CA LEU A 64 -0.04 23.53 -5.74
C LEU A 64 -0.13 22.01 -5.94
N TRP A 65 -0.45 21.55 -7.16
CA TRP A 65 -0.49 20.14 -7.51
C TRP A 65 0.31 19.84 -8.78
N ILE A 66 1.01 18.71 -8.78
CA ILE A 66 1.56 18.13 -10.01
C ILE A 66 0.51 17.23 -10.64
N LEU A 67 -0.21 17.80 -11.61
CA LEU A 67 -1.35 17.21 -12.31
C LEU A 67 -0.99 16.77 -13.74
N GLU A 68 -1.69 15.75 -14.23
CA GLU A 68 -1.81 15.49 -15.67
C GLU A 68 -2.60 16.61 -16.36
N PRO A 69 -2.42 16.82 -17.67
CA PRO A 69 -3.16 17.84 -18.41
C PRO A 69 -4.69 17.76 -18.25
N TYR A 70 -5.25 16.54 -18.22
CA TYR A 70 -6.69 16.35 -18.08
C TYR A 70 -7.21 16.54 -16.66
N GLN A 71 -6.33 16.62 -15.66
CA GLN A 71 -6.71 16.77 -14.26
C GLN A 71 -6.85 18.24 -13.84
N ARG A 72 -6.49 19.19 -14.72
CA ARG A 72 -6.49 20.64 -14.43
C ARG A 72 -7.86 21.28 -14.66
N GLY A 73 -8.19 22.28 -13.85
CA GLY A 73 -9.35 23.16 -14.03
C GLY A 73 -10.71 22.46 -13.85
N GLY A 74 -10.74 21.27 -13.26
CA GLY A 74 -11.93 20.46 -13.04
C GLY A 74 -12.11 20.03 -11.59
N GLY A 75 -13.12 19.20 -11.33
CA GLY A 75 -13.49 18.73 -9.99
C GLY A 75 -12.51 17.74 -9.32
N HIS A 76 -11.39 17.40 -9.97
CA HIS A 76 -10.47 16.35 -9.54
C HIS A 76 -9.82 16.62 -8.18
N LEU A 77 -9.46 17.87 -7.86
CA LEU A 77 -8.83 18.20 -6.58
C LEU A 77 -9.77 17.94 -5.40
N GLU A 78 -11.05 18.28 -5.57
CA GLU A 78 -12.08 17.97 -4.57
C GLU A 78 -12.24 16.46 -4.42
N ALA A 79 -12.28 15.70 -5.53
CA ALA A 79 -12.33 14.24 -5.45
C ALA A 79 -11.12 13.65 -4.72
N PHE A 80 -9.89 14.10 -5.02
CA PHE A 80 -8.68 13.64 -4.31
C PHE A 80 -8.78 13.91 -2.80
N TYR A 81 -9.22 15.11 -2.41
CA TYR A 81 -9.40 15.44 -1.01
C TYR A 81 -10.50 14.61 -0.34
N GLN A 82 -11.62 14.38 -1.02
CA GLN A 82 -12.69 13.53 -0.49
C GLN A 82 -12.26 12.07 -0.34
N HIS A 83 -11.41 11.53 -1.22
CA HIS A 83 -10.81 10.21 -1.04
C HIS A 83 -10.02 10.15 0.27
N ILE A 84 -9.18 11.16 0.51
CA ILE A 84 -8.36 11.28 1.71
C ILE A 84 -9.24 11.40 2.97
N ALA A 85 -10.18 12.35 2.98
CA ALA A 85 -11.03 12.65 4.12
C ALA A 85 -11.96 11.48 4.48
N HIS A 86 -12.56 10.82 3.48
CA HIS A 86 -13.46 9.71 3.72
C HIS A 86 -12.72 8.47 4.24
N ALA A 87 -11.55 8.16 3.68
CA ALA A 87 -10.72 7.05 4.17
C ALA A 87 -10.17 7.31 5.58
N ALA A 88 -9.78 8.54 5.88
CA ALA A 88 -9.39 8.96 7.23
C ALA A 88 -10.55 8.77 8.22
N LYS A 89 -11.76 9.25 7.88
CA LYS A 89 -12.96 9.05 8.68
C LYS A 89 -13.25 7.58 8.95
N LEU A 90 -13.25 6.75 7.91
CA LEU A 90 -13.48 5.31 8.02
C LEU A 90 -12.45 4.66 8.96
N SER A 91 -11.18 5.05 8.83
CA SER A 91 -10.09 4.47 9.61
C SER A 91 -10.10 4.91 11.08
N LEU A 92 -10.62 6.11 11.37
CA LEU A 92 -10.84 6.57 12.74
C LEU A 92 -12.02 5.87 13.43
N GLN A 93 -13.02 5.44 12.65
CA GLN A 93 -14.20 4.73 13.14
C GLN A 93 -13.93 3.25 13.41
N ASP A 94 -13.12 2.62 12.56
CA ASP A 94 -12.73 1.22 12.72
C ASP A 94 -11.37 1.12 13.44
N LYS A 95 -11.35 0.59 14.67
CA LYS A 95 -10.10 0.45 15.44
C LYS A 95 -9.15 -0.64 14.91
N HIS A 96 -9.64 -1.55 14.07
CA HIS A 96 -8.85 -2.64 13.48
C HIS A 96 -8.27 -2.29 12.11
N SER A 97 -8.49 -1.06 11.62
CA SER A 97 -8.02 -0.66 10.30
C SER A 97 -6.62 -0.04 10.29
N LEU A 98 -5.86 -0.27 9.24
CA LEU A 98 -4.68 0.53 8.87
C LEU A 98 -4.98 1.28 7.58
N LEU A 99 -4.86 2.61 7.61
CA LEU A 99 -4.96 3.44 6.40
C LEU A 99 -3.62 3.47 5.67
N VAL A 100 -3.61 3.08 4.40
CA VAL A 100 -2.44 3.17 3.52
C VAL A 100 -2.76 4.09 2.36
N PHE A 101 -2.11 5.27 2.35
CA PHE A 101 -2.01 6.05 1.12
C PHE A 101 -0.98 5.36 0.23
N SER A 102 -1.32 5.04 -1.02
CA SER A 102 -0.45 4.27 -1.91
C SER A 102 -0.21 5.02 -3.21
N GLY A 103 1.03 5.03 -3.68
CA GLY A 103 1.41 5.70 -4.92
C GLY A 103 2.81 6.29 -4.82
N GLY A 104 3.64 5.97 -5.81
CA GLY A 104 5.05 6.33 -5.81
C GLY A 104 5.35 7.73 -6.35
N GLN A 105 6.64 7.96 -6.64
CA GLN A 105 7.14 9.21 -7.22
C GLN A 105 6.93 9.22 -8.74
N THR A 106 5.68 9.28 -9.17
CA THR A 106 5.28 9.05 -10.58
C THR A 106 5.39 10.29 -11.46
N ARG A 107 5.55 11.49 -10.86
CA ARG A 107 5.48 12.79 -11.55
C ARG A 107 6.85 13.43 -11.70
N GLN A 108 7.11 13.99 -12.89
CA GLN A 108 8.35 14.73 -13.15
C GLN A 108 8.45 15.97 -12.26
N GLY A 109 9.64 16.23 -11.72
CA GLY A 109 9.90 17.40 -10.87
C GLY A 109 9.39 17.24 -9.44
N SER A 110 8.75 16.12 -9.09
CA SER A 110 8.38 15.83 -7.70
C SER A 110 9.62 15.48 -6.87
N THR A 111 9.63 15.91 -5.61
CA THR A 111 10.61 15.51 -4.58
C THR A 111 10.02 14.51 -3.58
N THR A 112 8.76 14.15 -3.74
CA THR A 112 7.95 13.31 -2.84
C THR A 112 7.04 12.40 -3.66
N THR A 113 6.38 11.45 -3.02
CA THR A 113 5.44 10.53 -3.66
C THR A 113 3.99 11.02 -3.60
N GLU A 114 3.13 10.39 -4.40
CA GLU A 114 1.67 10.59 -4.28
C GLU A 114 1.20 10.26 -2.87
N ALA A 115 1.61 9.10 -2.32
CA ALA A 115 1.24 8.64 -1.00
C ALA A 115 1.66 9.61 0.14
N GLU A 116 2.92 10.03 0.18
CA GLU A 116 3.42 11.00 1.16
C GLU A 116 2.69 12.33 1.06
N SER A 117 2.41 12.81 -0.17
CA SER A 117 1.68 14.06 -0.36
C SER A 117 0.25 13.99 0.18
N TYR A 118 -0.42 12.84 0.04
CA TYR A 118 -1.78 12.63 0.54
C TYR A 118 -1.80 12.53 2.06
N MET A 119 -0.85 11.79 2.65
CA MET A 119 -0.72 11.72 4.12
C MET A 119 -0.46 13.12 4.71
N ARG A 120 0.41 13.91 4.07
CA ARG A 120 0.69 15.29 4.50
C ARG A 120 -0.53 16.18 4.41
N LEU A 121 -1.30 16.10 3.32
CA LEU A 121 -2.55 16.83 3.18
C LEU A 121 -3.58 16.41 4.23
N ALA A 122 -3.68 15.11 4.54
CA ALA A 122 -4.58 14.58 5.55
C ALA A 122 -4.27 15.13 6.96
N LEU A 123 -2.99 15.21 7.31
CA LEU A 123 -2.53 15.79 8.58
C LEU A 123 -2.75 17.31 8.63
N GLN A 124 -2.38 18.03 7.57
CA GLN A 124 -2.52 19.49 7.53
C GLN A 124 -3.96 19.99 7.47
N SER A 125 -4.88 19.20 6.91
CA SER A 125 -6.32 19.51 6.91
C SER A 125 -7.02 19.13 8.21
N GLY A 126 -6.35 18.40 9.11
CA GLY A 126 -6.92 17.94 10.38
C GLY A 126 -7.91 16.78 10.26
N VAL A 127 -8.06 16.16 9.08
CA VAL A 127 -8.88 14.94 8.92
C VAL A 127 -8.22 13.73 9.55
N LEU A 128 -6.89 13.74 9.67
CA LEU A 128 -6.15 12.84 10.55
C LEU A 128 -5.64 13.62 11.78
N PRO A 129 -5.70 13.03 12.98
CA PRO A 129 -5.24 13.69 14.19
C PRO A 129 -3.71 13.87 14.15
N ASN A 130 -3.24 15.05 14.52
CA ASN A 130 -1.82 15.32 14.73
C ASN A 130 -1.47 15.04 16.20
N THR A 131 -1.38 13.77 16.57
CA THR A 131 -1.19 13.31 17.96
C THR A 131 0.17 12.68 18.19
N SER A 132 0.59 12.64 19.45
CA SER A 132 1.76 11.89 19.93
C SER A 132 1.56 10.37 19.95
N GLN A 133 0.32 9.88 19.79
CA GLN A 133 0.05 8.45 19.67
C GLN A 133 0.33 7.93 18.26
N PRO A 134 0.68 6.63 18.11
CA PRO A 134 0.83 6.00 16.82
C PRO A 134 -0.45 6.15 15.98
N ILE A 135 -0.35 6.87 14.88
CA ILE A 135 -1.46 6.97 13.94
C ILE A 135 -1.50 5.65 13.17
N ARG A 136 -2.66 4.97 13.15
CA ARG A 136 -2.93 3.78 12.32
C ARG A 136 -3.05 4.14 10.84
N THR A 137 -2.04 4.85 10.34
CA THR A 137 -1.91 5.35 8.98
C THR A 137 -0.45 5.29 8.56
N THR A 138 -0.17 4.79 7.35
CA THR A 138 1.16 4.78 6.76
C THR A 138 1.09 5.06 5.25
N THR A 139 2.25 5.03 4.59
CA THR A 139 2.38 5.26 3.15
C THR A 139 3.03 4.06 2.46
N GLU A 140 2.59 3.81 1.22
CA GLU A 140 3.20 2.89 0.27
C GLU A 140 3.74 3.74 -0.90
N ASN A 141 5.07 3.83 -1.01
CA ASN A 141 5.76 4.87 -1.77
C ASN A 141 6.32 4.41 -3.12
N TYR A 142 5.89 3.25 -3.63
CA TYR A 142 6.47 2.60 -4.80
C TYR A 142 5.49 2.25 -5.91
N ALA A 143 4.18 2.17 -5.65
CA ALA A 143 3.24 1.80 -6.70
C ALA A 143 3.23 2.80 -7.88
N LEU A 144 3.31 2.27 -9.09
CA LEU A 144 3.33 3.05 -10.34
C LEU A 144 2.00 2.96 -11.10
N ASP A 145 1.10 2.06 -10.71
CA ASP A 145 -0.24 1.92 -11.27
C ASP A 145 -1.22 1.32 -10.26
N SER A 146 -2.51 1.25 -10.65
CA SER A 146 -3.59 0.76 -9.80
C SER A 146 -3.47 -0.71 -9.36
N TYR A 147 -2.79 -1.57 -10.13
CA TYR A 147 -2.57 -2.96 -9.71
C TYR A 147 -1.54 -2.99 -8.59
N GLN A 148 -0.42 -2.27 -8.77
CA GLN A 148 0.60 -2.12 -7.74
C GLN A 148 0.06 -1.40 -6.51
N ASN A 149 -0.85 -0.43 -6.66
CA ASN A 149 -1.47 0.23 -5.51
C ASN A 149 -2.16 -0.79 -4.60
N LEU A 150 -2.87 -1.77 -5.17
CA LEU A 150 -3.50 -2.83 -4.41
C LEU A 150 -2.45 -3.79 -3.81
N LEU A 151 -1.60 -4.38 -4.65
CA LEU A 151 -0.68 -5.44 -4.20
C LEU A 151 0.39 -4.92 -3.23
N PHE A 152 0.96 -3.75 -3.49
CA PHE A 152 1.98 -3.16 -2.63
C PHE A 152 1.39 -2.65 -1.32
N SER A 153 0.13 -2.21 -1.29
CA SER A 153 -0.54 -1.90 -0.01
C SER A 153 -0.73 -3.14 0.86
N ILE A 154 -1.00 -4.30 0.27
CA ILE A 154 -1.07 -5.58 1.00
C ILE A 154 0.31 -5.94 1.57
N ALA A 155 1.36 -5.82 0.76
CA ALA A 155 2.73 -6.06 1.21
C ALA A 155 3.17 -5.05 2.29
N ARG A 156 2.79 -3.78 2.15
CA ARG A 156 3.07 -2.72 3.12
C ARG A 156 2.33 -2.94 4.43
N PHE A 157 1.09 -3.43 4.38
CA PHE A 157 0.34 -3.82 5.58
C PHE A 157 1.07 -4.94 6.32
N HIS A 158 1.54 -5.98 5.62
CA HIS A 158 2.33 -7.06 6.22
C HIS A 158 3.66 -6.55 6.79
N GLU A 159 4.39 -5.72 6.05
CA GLU A 159 5.64 -5.11 6.53
C GLU A 159 5.44 -4.23 7.77
N TYR A 160 4.25 -3.62 7.93
CA TYR A 160 3.93 -2.75 9.06
C TYR A 160 3.38 -3.51 10.27
N THR A 161 2.65 -4.61 10.07
CA THR A 161 1.89 -5.30 11.14
C THR A 161 2.38 -6.72 11.44
N GLY A 162 3.23 -7.29 10.59
CA GLY A 162 3.64 -8.69 10.66
C GLY A 162 2.60 -9.71 10.20
N ILE A 163 1.37 -9.28 9.84
CA ILE A 163 0.29 -10.16 9.38
C ILE A 163 -0.33 -9.64 8.07
N TYR A 164 -0.99 -10.51 7.32
CA TYR A 164 -1.76 -10.09 6.14
C TYR A 164 -3.16 -9.64 6.54
N PRO A 165 -3.77 -8.67 5.83
CA PRO A 165 -5.09 -8.20 6.20
C PRO A 165 -6.15 -9.28 6.00
N SER A 166 -7.21 -9.22 6.80
CA SER A 166 -8.39 -10.08 6.66
C SER A 166 -9.43 -9.45 5.73
N LYS A 167 -9.51 -8.12 5.67
CA LYS A 167 -10.43 -7.32 4.84
C LYS A 167 -9.67 -6.21 4.12
N ILE A 168 -10.10 -5.87 2.90
CA ILE A 168 -9.61 -4.70 2.16
C ILE A 168 -10.78 -3.77 1.81
N THR A 169 -10.60 -2.46 2.03
CA THR A 169 -11.46 -1.41 1.49
C THR A 169 -10.62 -0.44 0.66
N VAL A 170 -10.98 -0.22 -0.60
CA VAL A 170 -10.33 0.79 -1.45
C VAL A 170 -11.24 2.01 -1.56
N VAL A 171 -10.70 3.21 -1.35
CA VAL A 171 -11.39 4.49 -1.54
C VAL A 171 -10.78 5.23 -2.73
N GLY A 172 -11.57 5.51 -3.76
CA GLY A 172 -11.08 6.17 -4.97
C GLY A 172 -12.21 6.53 -5.93
N TYR A 173 -11.88 6.87 -7.18
CA TYR A 173 -12.89 7.19 -8.20
C TYR A 173 -13.84 6.01 -8.50
N GLU A 174 -15.15 6.27 -8.66
CA GLU A 174 -16.14 5.24 -8.98
C GLU A 174 -15.87 4.61 -10.35
N MET A 175 -15.46 5.40 -11.35
CA MET A 175 -15.10 4.90 -12.69
C MET A 175 -14.04 3.79 -12.64
N LYS A 176 -13.21 3.73 -11.58
CA LYS A 176 -12.16 2.73 -11.40
C LYS A 176 -12.64 1.47 -10.65
N ARG A 177 -13.87 1.46 -10.10
CA ARG A 177 -14.43 0.36 -9.31
C ARG A 177 -14.24 -0.97 -10.01
N ARG A 178 -14.75 -1.10 -11.24
CA ARG A 178 -14.69 -2.36 -12.02
C ARG A 178 -13.26 -2.84 -12.22
N ARG A 179 -12.31 -1.93 -12.46
CA ARG A 179 -10.91 -2.30 -12.61
C ARG A 179 -10.33 -2.89 -11.32
N PHE A 180 -10.66 -2.33 -10.16
CA PHE A 180 -10.22 -2.90 -8.89
C PHE A 180 -10.95 -4.19 -8.52
N THR A 181 -12.28 -4.23 -8.64
CA THR A 181 -13.12 -5.35 -8.19
C THR A 181 -13.04 -6.55 -9.12
N ASP A 182 -13.01 -6.34 -10.43
CA ASP A 182 -13.19 -7.41 -11.42
C ASP A 182 -11.86 -7.87 -12.01
N LEU A 183 -10.86 -6.97 -12.05
CA LEU A 183 -9.53 -7.28 -12.57
C LEU A 183 -8.49 -7.43 -11.45
N HIS A 184 -8.12 -6.36 -10.74
CA HIS A 184 -6.99 -6.39 -9.81
C HIS A 184 -7.21 -7.36 -8.64
N ARG A 185 -8.36 -7.28 -7.96
CA ARG A 185 -8.75 -8.23 -6.90
C ARG A 185 -8.78 -9.66 -7.44
N ALA A 186 -9.29 -9.87 -8.65
CA ALA A 186 -9.39 -11.19 -9.25
C ALA A 186 -8.01 -11.77 -9.60
N ALA A 187 -7.11 -10.95 -10.13
CA ALA A 187 -5.74 -11.32 -10.50
C ALA A 187 -4.97 -11.88 -9.28
N ILE A 188 -5.12 -11.23 -8.12
CA ILE A 188 -4.54 -11.70 -6.86
C ILE A 188 -5.41 -12.71 -6.11
N ARG A 189 -6.51 -13.20 -6.71
CA ARG A 189 -7.45 -14.17 -6.12
C ARG A 189 -7.98 -13.76 -4.73
N TRP A 190 -8.13 -12.47 -4.48
CA TRP A 190 -8.65 -12.00 -3.20
C TRP A 190 -10.16 -12.27 -3.08
N PRO A 191 -10.67 -12.80 -1.95
CA PRO A 191 -12.08 -13.17 -1.82
C PRO A 191 -13.04 -11.98 -1.95
N LYS A 192 -14.11 -12.15 -2.75
CA LYS A 192 -15.10 -11.08 -3.01
C LYS A 192 -15.78 -10.57 -1.75
N ASN A 193 -16.11 -11.46 -0.81
CA ASN A 193 -16.76 -11.11 0.47
C ASN A 193 -15.84 -10.41 1.47
N ARG A 194 -14.55 -10.25 1.15
CA ARG A 194 -13.55 -9.57 1.98
C ARG A 194 -12.94 -8.36 1.27
N PHE A 195 -13.61 -7.85 0.23
CA PHE A 195 -13.15 -6.72 -0.58
C PHE A 195 -14.29 -5.72 -0.80
N GLU A 196 -14.10 -4.51 -0.34
CA GLU A 196 -15.01 -3.39 -0.53
C GLU A 196 -14.34 -2.30 -1.38
N TYR A 197 -15.16 -1.61 -2.17
CA TYR A 197 -14.72 -0.45 -2.94
C TYR A 197 -15.69 0.69 -2.68
N LEU A 198 -15.18 1.83 -2.25
CA LEU A 198 -15.93 3.06 -2.02
C LEU A 198 -15.55 4.04 -3.13
N GLY A 199 -16.47 4.21 -4.07
CA GLY A 199 -16.33 5.16 -5.17
C GLY A 199 -16.80 6.54 -4.74
N ILE A 200 -15.96 7.53 -4.96
CA ILE A 200 -16.24 8.94 -4.72
C ILE A 200 -15.79 9.70 -5.94
N ASP A 201 -16.71 10.36 -6.61
CA ASP A 201 -16.42 11.25 -7.73
C ASP A 201 -16.61 12.71 -7.31
N SER A 202 -16.20 13.63 -8.18
CA SER A 202 -16.45 15.04 -7.93
C SER A 202 -17.88 15.40 -8.26
N ILE A 203 -18.48 16.26 -7.44
CA ILE A 203 -19.80 16.85 -7.72
C ILE A 203 -19.82 17.76 -8.97
N TYR A 204 -18.64 18.19 -9.44
CA TYR A 204 -18.47 19.03 -10.64
C TYR A 204 -18.02 18.24 -11.87
N ASP A 205 -17.76 16.95 -11.69
CA ASP A 205 -17.24 16.04 -12.71
C ASP A 205 -18.19 14.85 -12.74
N GLU A 206 -19.43 15.10 -13.19
CA GLU A 206 -20.18 14.05 -13.89
C GLU A 206 -19.31 13.65 -15.08
N ASP A 207 -18.38 12.73 -14.81
CA ASP A 207 -17.66 11.93 -15.76
C ASP A 207 -17.22 12.71 -17.01
N SER A 208 -16.22 13.60 -16.88
CA SER A 208 -15.60 14.17 -18.09
C SER A 208 -15.32 13.04 -19.08
N VAL A 209 -15.92 13.10 -20.27
CA VAL A 209 -15.92 12.00 -21.25
C VAL A 209 -14.50 11.48 -21.48
N VAL A 210 -13.52 12.39 -21.44
CA VAL A 210 -12.09 12.10 -21.52
C VAL A 210 -11.58 11.19 -20.39
N ALA A 211 -11.99 11.41 -19.14
CA ALA A 211 -11.59 10.58 -18.01
C ALA A 211 -12.19 9.17 -18.12
N LEU A 212 -13.47 9.04 -18.49
CA LEU A 212 -14.12 7.75 -18.74
C LEU A 212 -13.50 6.98 -19.90
N GLU A 213 -13.23 7.66 -21.02
CA GLU A 213 -12.57 7.05 -22.18
C GLU A 213 -11.17 6.54 -21.81
N LYS A 214 -10.39 7.35 -21.10
CA LYS A 214 -9.08 6.96 -20.57
C LYS A 214 -9.19 5.75 -19.65
N GLU A 215 -10.13 5.76 -18.71
CA GLU A 215 -10.35 4.65 -17.80
C GLU A 215 -10.75 3.38 -18.56
N GLY A 216 -11.66 3.49 -19.53
CA GLY A 216 -12.05 2.39 -20.40
C GLY A 216 -10.87 1.80 -21.17
N HIS A 217 -9.96 2.64 -21.69
CA HIS A 217 -8.73 2.18 -22.34
C HIS A 217 -7.81 1.43 -21.37
N VAL A 218 -7.57 1.99 -20.18
CA VAL A 218 -6.68 1.35 -19.20
C VAL A 218 -7.29 0.04 -18.69
N ARG A 219 -8.60 -0.02 -18.45
CA ARG A 219 -9.29 -1.26 -18.07
C ARG A 219 -9.12 -2.34 -19.14
N ARG A 220 -9.37 -2.03 -20.41
CA ARG A 220 -9.13 -2.97 -21.53
C ARG A 220 -7.67 -3.41 -21.65
N SER A 221 -6.72 -2.57 -21.24
CA SER A 221 -5.31 -2.94 -21.21
C SER A 221 -5.07 -4.02 -20.12
N PHE A 222 -5.64 -3.84 -18.92
CA PHE A 222 -5.54 -4.82 -17.85
C PHE A 222 -6.33 -6.10 -18.11
N GLU A 223 -7.41 -6.07 -18.90
CA GLU A 223 -8.10 -7.29 -19.35
C GLU A 223 -7.20 -8.21 -20.18
N LYS A 224 -6.22 -7.63 -20.90
CA LYS A 224 -5.24 -8.37 -21.71
C LYS A 224 -3.96 -8.70 -20.96
N ASP A 225 -3.64 -7.92 -19.92
CA ASP A 225 -2.41 -7.99 -19.16
C ASP A 225 -2.71 -7.71 -17.67
N LEU A 226 -3.27 -8.72 -16.99
CA LEU A 226 -3.78 -8.62 -15.63
C LEU A 226 -2.75 -8.10 -14.61
N TYR A 227 -1.48 -8.40 -14.85
CA TYR A 227 -0.36 -8.07 -13.96
C TYR A 227 0.42 -6.82 -14.41
N GLY A 228 0.07 -6.24 -15.57
CA GLY A 228 0.71 -5.02 -16.11
C GLY A 228 2.16 -5.21 -16.55
N CYS A 229 2.52 -6.43 -16.98
CA CYS A 229 3.89 -6.79 -17.32
C CYS A 229 4.27 -6.51 -18.79
N HIS A 230 3.32 -6.15 -19.65
CA HIS A 230 3.51 -6.12 -21.09
C HIS A 230 3.03 -4.82 -21.74
N SER A 231 3.46 -4.65 -23.00
CA SER A 231 2.97 -3.61 -23.94
C SER A 231 2.82 -2.23 -23.29
N ASP A 232 1.63 -1.64 -23.32
CA ASP A 232 1.37 -0.27 -22.88
C ASP A 232 1.46 -0.11 -21.37
N LEU A 233 1.12 -1.14 -20.59
CA LEU A 233 1.17 -1.07 -19.13
C LEU A 233 2.62 -1.08 -18.64
N LEU A 234 3.47 -1.93 -19.19
CA LEU A 234 4.91 -1.92 -18.90
C LEU A 234 5.55 -0.59 -19.29
N GLN A 235 5.22 -0.05 -20.47
CA GLN A 235 5.72 1.25 -20.91
C GLN A 235 5.29 2.37 -19.97
N LYS A 236 4.02 2.37 -19.51
CA LYS A 236 3.53 3.31 -18.50
C LYS A 236 4.28 3.20 -17.17
N ARG A 237 4.55 1.98 -16.68
CA ARG A 237 5.37 1.77 -15.46
C ARG A 237 6.77 2.34 -15.63
N ARG A 238 7.45 2.04 -16.75
CA ARG A 238 8.78 2.57 -17.07
C ARG A 238 8.79 4.11 -17.13
N ALA A 239 7.78 4.71 -17.76
CA ALA A 239 7.65 6.16 -17.86
C ALA A 239 7.37 6.86 -16.51
N ARG A 240 6.80 6.14 -15.54
CA ARG A 240 6.51 6.64 -14.18
C ARG A 240 7.67 6.40 -13.20
N ASN A 241 8.50 5.38 -13.39
CA ASN A 241 9.67 5.12 -12.52
C ASN A 241 10.93 5.91 -12.95
N ARG A 242 10.80 7.23 -13.15
CA ARG A 242 11.91 8.08 -13.63
C ARG A 242 13.04 8.21 -12.61
N TYR A 243 12.70 8.09 -11.34
CA TYR A 243 13.61 8.19 -10.21
C TYR A 243 14.29 6.85 -9.88
N ARG A 244 14.05 5.81 -10.68
CA ARG A 244 14.68 4.48 -10.56
C ARG A 244 14.56 3.89 -9.16
N ARG A 245 13.40 4.07 -8.53
CA ARG A 245 13.10 3.50 -7.22
C ARG A 245 12.82 2.01 -7.36
N PHE A 246 13.20 1.25 -6.33
CA PHE A 246 12.95 -0.17 -6.19
C PHE A 246 12.21 -0.43 -4.88
N HIS A 247 11.18 -1.28 -4.92
CA HIS A 247 10.35 -1.56 -3.75
C HIS A 247 10.98 -2.66 -2.86
N PRO A 248 10.82 -2.62 -1.54
CA PRO A 248 11.45 -3.60 -0.63
C PRO A 248 10.71 -4.94 -0.51
N TYR A 249 9.51 -5.06 -1.10
CA TYR A 249 8.57 -6.16 -0.81
C TYR A 249 9.03 -7.58 -1.16
N HIS A 250 10.08 -7.75 -1.97
CA HIS A 250 10.71 -9.08 -2.15
C HIS A 250 11.34 -9.61 -0.85
N THR A 251 11.82 -8.70 -0.01
CA THR A 251 12.49 -9.00 1.25
C THR A 251 11.50 -8.96 2.42
N SER A 252 10.64 -7.93 2.48
CA SER A 252 9.70 -7.75 3.60
C SER A 252 8.38 -8.53 3.45
N SER A 253 8.12 -9.15 2.30
CA SER A 253 6.95 -10.01 2.07
C SER A 253 7.31 -11.20 1.18
N PRO A 254 8.23 -12.09 1.61
CA PRO A 254 8.78 -13.15 0.76
C PRO A 254 7.71 -14.14 0.24
N VAL A 255 6.62 -14.33 0.98
CA VAL A 255 5.47 -15.15 0.55
C VAL A 255 4.82 -14.60 -0.72
N LEU A 256 4.86 -13.28 -0.93
CA LEU A 256 4.33 -12.64 -2.15
C LEU A 256 5.32 -12.63 -3.32
N ARG A 257 6.59 -13.04 -3.12
CA ARG A 257 7.66 -12.93 -4.13
C ARG A 257 7.26 -13.49 -5.51
N ARG A 258 6.65 -14.67 -5.53
CA ARG A 258 6.23 -15.30 -6.79
C ARG A 258 5.05 -14.57 -7.46
N LEU A 259 4.14 -13.99 -6.68
CA LEU A 259 3.05 -13.16 -7.21
C LEU A 259 3.57 -11.81 -7.73
N LEU A 260 4.56 -11.22 -7.05
CA LEU A 260 5.19 -9.96 -7.47
C LEU A 260 5.89 -10.10 -8.83
N GLU A 261 6.47 -11.26 -9.11
CA GLU A 261 7.14 -11.59 -10.38
C GLU A 261 6.21 -12.25 -11.42
N TRP A 262 4.93 -12.45 -11.08
CA TRP A 262 4.04 -13.18 -11.97
C TRP A 262 3.63 -12.32 -13.17
N CYS A 263 4.04 -12.78 -14.35
CA CYS A 263 3.77 -12.12 -15.62
C CYS A 263 3.17 -13.08 -16.66
N GLU A 264 2.56 -14.19 -16.24
CA GLU A 264 1.91 -15.09 -17.18
C GLU A 264 0.47 -14.64 -17.50
N PRO A 265 -0.08 -15.02 -18.68
CA PRO A 265 -1.48 -14.71 -19.03
C PRO A 265 -2.50 -15.36 -18.09
N ALA A 266 -2.15 -16.51 -17.50
CA ALA A 266 -3.02 -17.23 -16.58
C ALA A 266 -3.06 -16.57 -15.19
N LEU A 267 -4.13 -16.84 -14.44
CA LEU A 267 -4.19 -16.45 -13.03
C LEU A 267 -3.08 -17.15 -12.23
N TYR A 268 -2.48 -16.42 -11.29
CA TYR A 268 -1.46 -16.95 -10.40
C TYR A 268 -2.04 -18.10 -9.57
N ASN A 269 -1.50 -19.30 -9.78
CA ASN A 269 -2.02 -20.53 -9.17
C ASN A 269 -1.30 -20.92 -7.86
N GLY A 270 -0.26 -20.19 -7.47
CA GLY A 270 0.47 -20.47 -6.23
C GLY A 270 -0.36 -20.21 -4.97
N ILE A 271 0.18 -20.66 -3.84
CA ILE A 271 -0.42 -20.44 -2.51
C ILE A 271 -0.30 -18.94 -2.18
N LEU A 272 -1.39 -18.36 -1.70
CA LEU A 272 -1.43 -16.97 -1.23
C LEU A 272 -1.81 -16.93 0.25
N PRO A 273 -1.36 -15.91 1.00
CA PRO A 273 -1.68 -15.76 2.42
C PRO A 273 -3.17 -15.82 2.74
N TRP A 274 -4.01 -15.34 1.81
CA TRP A 274 -5.47 -15.30 1.92
C TRP A 274 -6.21 -16.45 1.22
N SER A 275 -5.49 -17.44 0.68
CA SER A 275 -6.11 -18.65 0.13
C SER A 275 -6.61 -19.57 1.24
N PRO A 276 -7.67 -20.37 1.02
CA PRO A 276 -8.02 -21.47 1.93
C PRO A 276 -6.81 -22.40 2.12
N GLY A 277 -6.36 -22.59 3.37
CA GLY A 277 -5.13 -23.35 3.69
C GLY A 277 -3.82 -22.58 3.50
N GLY A 278 -3.88 -21.27 3.21
CA GLY A 278 -2.71 -20.40 3.17
C GLY A 278 -2.13 -20.20 4.57
N LEU A 279 -0.82 -20.42 4.71
CA LEU A 279 -0.03 -20.28 5.94
C LEU A 279 -0.02 -18.84 6.52
N GLY A 280 -0.60 -17.85 5.82
CA GLY A 280 -0.55 -16.43 6.17
C GLY A 280 -1.54 -15.96 7.24
N MET A 281 -2.26 -16.88 7.88
CA MET A 281 -3.03 -16.59 9.11
C MET A 281 -2.34 -17.08 10.39
N LEU A 282 -1.16 -17.70 10.27
CA LEU A 282 -0.37 -18.14 11.42
C LEU A 282 0.93 -17.33 11.50
N PRO A 283 1.34 -16.87 12.70
CA PRO A 283 2.60 -16.17 12.88
C PRO A 283 3.80 -17.02 12.43
N GLU A 284 4.82 -16.32 11.92
CA GLU A 284 5.96 -16.85 11.15
C GLU A 284 6.75 -17.97 11.85
N TRP A 285 6.69 -18.06 13.18
CA TRP A 285 7.37 -19.11 13.97
C TRP A 285 6.83 -20.55 13.74
N ARG A 286 5.68 -20.73 13.07
CA ARG A 286 5.16 -22.05 12.69
C ARG A 286 5.53 -22.50 11.26
N LEU A 287 6.34 -21.72 10.54
CA LEU A 287 6.72 -22.03 9.15
C LEU A 287 8.08 -22.73 9.02
N ILE A 288 8.72 -23.06 10.15
CA ILE A 288 9.97 -23.81 10.23
C ILE A 288 9.72 -25.14 10.97
N GLU A 289 8.90 -26.01 10.38
CA GLU A 289 8.91 -27.47 10.61
C GLU A 289 8.62 -28.19 9.29
#